data_AF-A0AA41UVV9-F1
#
_entry.id   AF-A0AA41UVV9-F1
#
_cell.length_a   1.000
_cell.length_b   1.000
_cell.length_c   1.000
_cell.angle_alpha   90.00
_cell.angle_beta   90.00
_cell.angle_gamma   90.00
#
_symmetry.space_group_name_H-M   'P 1'
#
loop_
_entity.id
_entity.type
_entity.pdbx_description
1 polymer ?
#
loop_
_entity_poly.entity_id
_entity_poly.type
_entity_poly.pdbx_seq_one_letter_code
_entity_poly.pdbx_strand_id
1 'polypeptide(L)'
;MKASFNGEVHIETFDELKNGEPACFEEAVVMRHNEGGMSRERRIEAYDLLRCKARVYCNVPLERKDSQIGLTMFMRTGRRSFKNQSVVTEIFGRECAKAGGCKLQVADSGNLTFCEQVKMV
;
A
#
# COMPACT_ATOMS: atom_id res chain seq x y z
N MET A 1 21.69 -8.89 2.78
CA MET A 1 21.24 -7.47 2.81
C MET A 1 20.30 -7.29 3.99
N LYS A 2 20.41 -6.21 4.77
CA LYS A 2 19.42 -5.88 5.81
C LYS A 2 18.36 -4.96 5.20
N ALA A 3 17.08 -5.31 5.33
CA ALA A 3 16.02 -4.39 4.95
C ALA A 3 15.99 -3.17 5.88
N SER A 4 15.46 -2.06 5.36
CA SER A 4 15.24 -0.80 6.07
C SER A 4 14.38 -0.95 7.33
N PHE A 5 13.69 -2.09 7.50
CA PHE A 5 12.81 -2.43 8.61
C PHE A 5 13.40 -3.45 9.59
N ASN A 6 14.74 -3.59 9.64
CA ASN A 6 15.46 -4.39 10.64
C ASN A 6 15.06 -5.89 10.67
N GLY A 7 14.58 -6.43 9.55
CA GLY A 7 14.35 -7.85 9.33
C GLY A 7 15.36 -8.44 8.34
N GLU A 8 15.65 -9.73 8.49
CA GLU A 8 16.30 -10.49 7.42
C GLU A 8 15.33 -10.62 6.26
N VAL A 9 15.74 -10.12 5.10
CA VAL A 9 14.98 -10.32 3.86
C VAL A 9 15.34 -11.70 3.36
N HIS A 10 14.39 -12.63 3.42
CA HIS A 10 14.53 -13.92 2.74
C HIS A 10 14.37 -13.67 1.24
N ILE A 11 15.47 -13.28 0.60
CA ILE A 11 15.58 -13.27 -0.85
C ILE A 11 15.82 -14.73 -1.23
N GLU A 12 14.96 -15.30 -2.06
CA GLU A 12 15.26 -16.60 -2.68
C GLU A 12 16.57 -16.44 -3.47
N THR A 13 17.65 -17.02 -2.95
CA THR A 13 18.95 -17.05 -3.61
C THR A 13 19.06 -18.33 -4.43
N PHE A 14 19.78 -18.25 -5.55
CA PHE A 14 20.02 -19.40 -6.42
C PHE A 14 21.19 -20.27 -5.94
N ASP A 15 21.50 -20.23 -4.63
CA ASP A 15 22.69 -20.88 -4.08
C ASP A 15 22.63 -22.42 -4.22
N GLU A 16 21.43 -22.96 -4.41
CA GLU A 16 21.18 -24.39 -4.63
C GLU A 16 21.19 -24.80 -6.12
N LEU A 17 21.20 -23.85 -7.06
CA LEU A 17 21.24 -24.14 -8.49
C LEU A 17 22.69 -24.19 -8.99
N LYS A 18 23.05 -25.27 -9.69
CA LYS A 18 24.36 -25.35 -10.35
C LYS A 18 24.41 -24.39 -11.53
N ASN A 19 25.60 -23.83 -11.79
CA ASN A 19 25.83 -22.94 -12.94
C ASN A 19 25.29 -23.56 -14.24
N GLY A 20 24.25 -22.95 -14.81
CA GLY A 20 23.65 -23.35 -16.09
C GLY A 20 22.36 -24.18 -15.99
N GLU A 21 21.87 -24.52 -14.80
CA GLU A 21 20.57 -25.18 -14.64
C GLU A 21 19.41 -24.17 -14.78
N PRO A 22 18.40 -24.43 -15.62
CA PRO A 22 17.26 -23.55 -15.76
C PRO A 22 16.39 -23.58 -14.50
N ALA A 23 16.26 -22.43 -13.84
CA ALA A 23 15.31 -22.23 -12.74
C ALA A 23 13.90 -22.01 -13.31
N CYS A 24 12.98 -22.94 -13.03
CA CYS A 24 11.57 -22.72 -13.31
C CYS A 24 10.97 -21.91 -12.16
N PHE A 25 10.80 -20.61 -12.37
CA PHE A 25 9.96 -19.81 -11.49
C PHE A 25 8.50 -20.19 -11.73
N GLU A 26 7.79 -20.56 -10.68
CA GLU A 26 6.35 -20.85 -10.77
C GLU A 26 5.58 -19.60 -11.22
N GLU A 27 6.05 -18.40 -10.84
CA GLU A 27 5.63 -17.10 -11.39
C GLU A 27 6.63 -15.99 -10.98
N ALA A 28 7.61 -15.65 -11.81
CA ALA A 28 8.53 -14.53 -11.54
C ALA A 28 8.23 -13.33 -12.45
N VAL A 29 7.72 -12.25 -11.86
CA VAL A 29 7.61 -10.95 -12.55
C VAL A 29 8.96 -10.23 -12.46
N VAL A 30 9.88 -10.58 -13.38
CA VAL A 30 11.18 -9.90 -13.48
C VAL A 30 11.01 -8.58 -14.22
N MET A 31 10.91 -7.48 -13.48
CA MET A 31 10.79 -6.13 -14.05
C MET A 31 12.15 -5.59 -14.44
N ARG A 32 12.55 -5.78 -15.71
CA ARG A 32 13.74 -5.14 -16.30
C ARG A 32 13.49 -3.71 -16.79
N HIS A 33 12.23 -3.31 -16.89
CA HIS A 33 11.86 -1.92 -17.06
C HIS A 33 11.63 -1.32 -15.68
N ASN A 34 12.24 -0.17 -15.40
CA ASN A 34 11.79 0.68 -14.30
C ASN A 34 10.29 0.91 -14.43
N GLU A 35 9.59 1.18 -13.32
CA GLU A 35 8.13 1.45 -13.31
C GLU A 35 7.69 2.44 -14.42
N GLY A 36 8.54 3.44 -14.70
CA GLY A 36 8.31 4.42 -15.75
C GLY A 36 8.24 3.87 -17.18
N GLY A 37 8.82 2.70 -17.46
CA GLY A 37 8.77 2.02 -18.75
C GLY A 37 7.64 0.98 -18.89
N MET A 38 6.86 0.74 -17.83
CA MET A 38 5.72 -0.19 -17.89
C MET A 38 4.51 0.46 -18.56
N SER A 39 3.74 -0.35 -19.30
CA SER A 39 2.39 0.05 -19.70
C SER A 39 1.54 0.30 -18.45
N ARG A 40 0.46 1.07 -18.62
CA ARG A 40 -0.45 1.39 -17.52
C ARG A 40 -1.03 0.13 -16.87
N GLU A 41 -1.41 -0.84 -17.69
CA GLU A 41 -2.02 -2.11 -17.28
C GLU A 41 -1.03 -2.91 -16.42
N ARG A 42 0.20 -3.10 -16.90
CA ARG A 42 1.25 -3.81 -16.17
C ARG A 42 1.61 -3.13 -14.85
N ARG A 43 1.61 -1.80 -14.84
CA ARG A 43 1.85 -1.03 -13.60
C ARG A 43 0.72 -1.27 -12.59
N ILE A 44 -0.53 -1.30 -13.03
CA ILE A 44 -1.69 -1.59 -12.16
C ILE A 44 -1.57 -3.00 -11.57
N GLU A 45 -1.31 -4.02 -12.40
CA GLU A 45 -1.12 -5.41 -11.96
C GLU A 45 -0.02 -5.52 -10.90
N ALA A 46 1.12 -4.86 -11.14
CA ALA A 46 2.24 -4.83 -10.20
C ALA A 46 1.85 -4.22 -8.85
N TYR A 47 1.17 -3.07 -8.87
CA TYR A 47 0.71 -2.42 -7.65
C TYR A 47 -0.32 -3.25 -6.90
N ASP A 48 -1.19 -3.99 -7.60
CA ASP A 48 -2.16 -4.86 -6.96
C ASP A 48 -1.51 -6.08 -6.30
N LEU A 49 -0.52 -6.69 -6.96
CA LEU A 49 0.30 -7.73 -6.35
C LEU A 49 1.02 -7.23 -5.09
N LEU A 50 1.68 -6.06 -5.17
CA LEU A 50 2.37 -5.44 -4.03
C LEU A 50 1.41 -5.14 -2.87
N ARG A 51 0.22 -4.59 -3.15
CA ARG A 51 -0.82 -4.36 -2.13
C ARG A 51 -1.25 -5.65 -1.47
N CYS A 52 -1.49 -6.71 -2.25
CA CYS A 52 -1.89 -8.01 -1.73
C CYS A 52 -0.82 -8.59 -0.80
N LYS A 53 0.44 -8.63 -1.24
CA LYS A 53 1.56 -9.12 -0.42
C LYS A 53 1.76 -8.28 0.84
N ALA A 54 1.63 -6.96 0.76
CA ALA A 54 1.72 -6.08 1.92
C ALA A 54 0.60 -6.33 2.94
N ARG A 55 -0.64 -6.56 2.49
CA ARG A 55 -1.76 -6.90 3.39
C ARG A 55 -1.55 -8.24 4.08
N VAL A 56 -1.07 -9.26 3.36
CA VAL A 56 -0.70 -10.54 3.95
C VAL A 56 0.39 -10.36 5.01
N TYR A 57 1.47 -9.67 4.68
CA TYR A 57 2.58 -9.40 5.62
C TYR A 57 2.11 -8.68 6.89
N CYS A 58 1.20 -7.71 6.75
CA CYS A 58 0.68 -6.92 7.86
C CYS A 58 -0.55 -7.56 8.56
N ASN A 59 -0.91 -8.80 8.22
CA ASN A 59 -2.09 -9.51 8.73
C ASN A 59 -3.39 -8.68 8.59
N VAL A 60 -3.54 -8.00 7.46
CA VAL A 60 -4.74 -7.22 7.15
C VAL A 60 -5.71 -8.12 6.37
N PRO A 61 -6.96 -8.29 6.83
CA PRO A 61 -7.93 -9.13 6.12
C PRO A 61 -8.14 -8.61 4.69
N LEU A 62 -8.19 -9.53 3.74
CA LEU A 62 -8.39 -9.24 2.32
C LEU A 62 -9.86 -8.96 1.98
N GLU A 63 -10.79 -9.52 2.77
CA GLU A 63 -12.22 -9.31 2.59
C GLU A 63 -12.65 -7.95 3.14
N ARG A 64 -13.29 -7.14 2.30
CA ARG A 64 -14.03 -5.97 2.73
C ARG A 64 -15.39 -6.43 3.24
N LYS A 65 -15.78 -6.00 4.45
CA LYS A 65 -17.18 -6.13 4.86
C LYS A 65 -18.01 -5.21 3.97
N ASP A 66 -18.95 -5.80 3.25
CA ASP A 66 -19.75 -5.12 2.23
C ASP A 66 -20.51 -3.92 2.79
N SER A 67 -20.71 -2.94 1.89
CA SER A 67 -21.50 -1.70 1.98
C SER A 67 -20.95 -0.48 2.73
N GLN A 68 -19.69 -0.45 3.18
CA GLN A 68 -19.12 0.72 3.86
C GLN A 68 -18.18 1.53 2.94
N ILE A 69 -18.48 2.81 2.71
CA ILE A 69 -17.62 3.73 1.95
C ILE A 69 -16.52 4.24 2.88
N GLY A 70 -15.30 3.71 2.75
CA GLY A 70 -14.14 4.22 3.49
C GLY A 70 -13.57 5.46 2.81
N LEU A 71 -13.56 6.61 3.50
CA LEU A 71 -12.87 7.81 3.05
C LEU A 71 -11.69 8.08 3.98
N THR A 72 -10.47 8.04 3.47
CA THR A 72 -9.26 8.32 4.27
C THR A 72 -8.60 9.62 3.80
N MET A 73 -8.45 10.57 4.72
CA MET A 73 -7.78 11.84 4.47
C MET A 73 -6.40 11.84 5.12
N PHE A 74 -5.37 11.82 4.28
CA PHE A 74 -3.97 11.93 4.71
C PHE A 74 -3.58 13.40 4.88
N MET A 75 -3.42 13.82 6.13
CA MET A 75 -2.89 15.12 6.50
C MET A 75 -1.38 15.13 6.34
N ARG A 76 -0.87 16.32 5.99
CA ARG A 76 0.56 16.61 5.92
C ARG A 76 0.88 17.75 6.86
N THR A 77 2.06 17.70 7.45
CA THR A 77 2.68 18.82 8.16
C THR A 77 3.59 19.64 7.23
N GLY A 78 3.87 20.88 7.62
CA GLY A 78 4.78 21.78 6.90
C GLY A 78 4.14 22.67 5.84
N ARG A 79 4.93 23.11 4.86
CA ARG A 79 4.56 24.18 3.90
C ARG A 79 3.34 23.88 3.01
N ARG A 80 2.92 22.62 2.91
CA ARG A 80 1.76 22.17 2.13
C ARG A 80 0.62 21.64 3.01
N SER A 81 0.61 21.98 4.29
CA SER A 81 -0.48 21.64 5.22
C SER A 81 -1.70 22.54 5.00
N PHE A 82 -2.89 22.05 5.36
CA PHE A 82 -4.06 22.93 5.45
C PHE A 82 -3.84 23.94 6.57
N LYS A 83 -4.15 25.22 6.31
CA LYS A 83 -4.11 26.27 7.33
C LYS A 83 -4.99 25.95 8.54
N ASN A 84 -6.13 25.30 8.29
CA ASN A 84 -7.05 24.85 9.32
C ASN A 84 -7.54 23.43 9.01
N GLN A 85 -6.81 22.43 9.51
CA GLN A 85 -7.11 21.01 9.27
C GLN A 85 -8.44 20.57 9.88
N SER A 86 -8.87 21.16 11.00
CA SER A 86 -10.12 20.78 11.66
C SER A 86 -11.33 21.19 10.83
N VAL A 87 -11.33 22.40 10.28
CA VAL A 87 -12.41 22.87 9.38
C VAL A 87 -12.51 22.01 8.13
N VAL A 88 -11.38 21.65 7.52
CA VAL A 88 -11.38 20.76 6.34
C VAL A 88 -11.93 19.38 6.71
N THR A 89 -11.52 18.82 7.85
CA THR A 89 -12.05 17.55 8.35
C THR A 89 -13.55 17.59 8.58
N GLU A 90 -14.07 18.70 9.12
CA GLU A 90 -15.50 18.89 9.32
C GLU A 90 -16.28 18.91 8.00
N ILE A 91 -15.77 19.63 6.99
CA ILE A 91 -16.39 19.69 5.66
C ILE A 91 -16.50 18.29 5.06
N PHE A 92 -15.40 17.53 5.03
CA PHE A 92 -15.42 16.17 4.49
C PHE A 92 -16.27 15.21 5.33
N GLY A 93 -16.30 15.40 6.65
CA GLY A 93 -17.17 14.63 7.55
C GLY A 93 -18.65 14.85 7.23
N ARG A 94 -19.02 16.11 6.98
CA ARG A 94 -20.38 16.51 6.60
C ARG A 94 -20.80 15.91 5.25
N GLU A 95 -19.92 15.94 4.25
CA GLU A 95 -20.21 15.35 2.94
C GLU A 95 -20.23 13.82 2.99
N CYS A 96 -19.31 13.19 3.73
CA CYS A 96 -19.32 11.75 3.96
C CYS A 96 -20.63 11.30 4.62
N ALA A 97 -21.13 12.03 5.63
CA ALA A 97 -22.40 11.70 6.28
C ALA A 97 -23.63 11.70 5.34
N LYS A 98 -23.57 12.42 4.21
CA LYS A 98 -24.64 12.38 3.19
C LYS A 98 -24.59 11.09 2.34
N ALA A 99 -23.43 10.45 2.23
CA ALA A 99 -23.26 9.17 1.56
C ALA A 99 -23.53 8.03 2.55
N GLY A 100 -24.60 7.27 2.32
CA GLY A 100 -24.97 6.14 3.17
C GLY A 100 -23.81 5.16 3.36
N GLY A 101 -23.50 4.84 4.62
CA GLY A 101 -22.42 3.92 4.96
C GLY A 101 -21.01 4.51 4.87
N CYS A 102 -20.85 5.83 4.71
CA CYS A 102 -19.52 6.44 4.65
C CYS A 102 -18.87 6.60 6.04
N LYS A 103 -17.59 6.26 6.13
CA LYS A 103 -16.75 6.43 7.32
C LYS A 103 -15.49 7.20 6.95
N LEU A 104 -15.38 8.43 7.47
CA LEU A 104 -14.18 9.26 7.34
C LEU A 104 -13.13 8.85 8.38
N GLN A 105 -11.90 8.60 7.91
CA GLN A 105 -10.70 8.48 8.73
C GLN A 105 -9.74 9.61 8.36
N VAL A 106 -9.11 10.21 9.37
CA VAL A 106 -8.06 11.20 9.17
C VAL A 106 -6.78 10.66 9.80
N ALA A 107 -5.68 10.71 9.06
CA ALA A 107 -4.40 10.34 9.62
C ALA A 107 -3.28 11.22 9.07
N ASP A 108 -2.18 11.32 9.81
CA ASP A 108 -0.95 11.93 9.34
C ASP A 108 -0.01 10.84 8.85
N SER A 109 0.39 10.91 7.58
CA SER A 109 1.31 9.92 6.99
C SER A 109 2.64 9.81 7.75
N GLY A 110 3.08 10.88 8.41
CA GLY A 110 4.34 10.91 9.16
C GLY A 110 4.29 10.14 10.48
N ASN A 111 3.09 9.86 11.01
CA ASN A 111 2.91 9.21 12.30
C ASN A 111 2.52 7.73 12.20
N LEU A 112 2.41 7.19 10.99
CA LEU A 112 1.97 5.81 10.76
C LEU A 112 3.15 4.93 10.36
N THR A 113 3.26 3.78 11.03
CA THR A 113 4.10 2.67 10.58
C THR A 113 3.63 2.15 9.23
N PHE A 114 4.50 1.40 8.54
CA PHE A 114 4.16 0.77 7.27
C PHE A 114 2.85 -0.03 7.34
N CYS A 115 2.69 -0.89 8.34
CA CYS A 115 1.49 -1.72 8.46
C CYS A 115 0.23 -0.94 8.87
N GLU A 116 0.37 0.17 9.57
CA GLU A 116 -0.77 1.07 9.81
C GLU A 116 -1.22 1.75 8.52
N GLN A 117 -0.28 2.16 7.65
CA GLN A 117 -0.61 2.69 6.33
C GLN A 117 -1.31 1.64 5.44
N VAL A 118 -0.85 0.38 5.48
CA VAL A 118 -1.46 -0.73 4.72
C VAL A 118 -2.91 -1.02 5.17
N LYS A 119 -3.21 -0.84 6.47
CA LYS A 119 -4.58 -0.99 7.01
C LYS A 119 -5.53 0.11 6.58
N MET A 120 -5.02 1.25 6.12
CA MET A 120 -5.82 2.43 5.79
C MET A 120 -6.39 2.35 4.37
N VAL A 121 -7.09 1.26 4.01
CA VAL A 121 -7.74 1.04 2.70
C VAL A 121 -8.90 0.05 2.78
#